data_AF-I9RGX7-F1
#
_entry.id   AF-I9RGX7-F1
#
_cell.length_a   1.000
_cell.length_b   1.000
_cell.length_c   1.000
_cell.angle_alpha   90.00
_cell.angle_beta   90.00
_cell.angle_gamma   90.00
#
_symmetry.space_group_name_H-M   'P 1'
#
loop_
_entity.id
_entity.type
_entity.pdbx_description
1 polymer ?
#
loop_
_entity_poly.entity_id
_entity_poly.type
_entity_poly.pdbx_seq_one_letter_code
_entity_poly.pdbx_strand_id
1 'polypeptide(L)' 'MYRGIVSDANLAVYNGWYEIFGNISNAPFSQSWGPLFVVGKSYKVQFAFYSVSDRFELYVRQLNHTNFGWAKIDLTQV' A
#
# COMPACT_ATOMS: atom_id res chain seq x y z
N MET A 1 12.10 2.47 8.52
CA MET A 1 12.93 1.26 8.30
C MET A 1 12.47 0.57 7.02
N TYR A 2 13.38 0.33 6.08
CA TYR A 2 13.10 -0.47 4.88
C TYR A 2 12.91 -1.94 5.28
N ARG A 3 11.98 -2.63 4.62
CA ARG A 3 11.61 -4.02 4.93
C ARG A 3 11.82 -4.99 3.76
N GLY A 4 12.22 -4.51 2.58
CA GLY A 4 12.39 -5.35 1.39
C GLY A 4 11.27 -5.18 0.36
N ILE A 5 11.32 -6.06 -0.65
CA ILE A 5 10.32 -6.16 -1.72
C ILE A 5 9.23 -7.15 -1.29
N VAL A 6 7.97 -6.88 -1.63
CA VAL A 6 6.86 -7.83 -1.45
C VAL A 6 6.14 -8.08 -2.77
N SER A 7 5.71 -9.32 -3.00
CA SER A 7 4.85 -9.70 -4.13
C SER A 7 3.37 -9.73 -3.78
N ASP A 8 3.03 -9.61 -2.50
CA ASP A 8 1.66 -9.58 -1.97
C ASP A 8 1.58 -8.55 -0.83
N ALA A 9 0.65 -7.60 -0.95
CA ALA A 9 0.45 -6.55 0.04
C ALA A 9 0.04 -7.09 1.42
N ASN A 10 -0.55 -8.29 1.51
CA ASN A 10 -0.90 -8.93 2.78
C ASN A 10 0.33 -9.41 3.58
N LEU A 11 1.47 -9.63 2.91
CA LEU A 11 2.71 -10.04 3.59
C LEU A 11 3.44 -8.87 4.27
N ALA A 12 3.12 -7.64 3.90
CA ALA A 12 3.65 -6.43 4.51
C ALA A 12 2.99 -6.14 5.86
N VAL A 13 3.36 -6.90 6.88
CA VAL A 13 2.75 -6.86 8.22
C VAL A 13 3.55 -6.09 9.27
N TYR A 14 4.81 -5.72 9.00
CA TYR A 14 5.67 -5.03 9.96
C TYR A 14 5.73 -3.54 9.69
N ASN A 15 5.85 -2.74 10.76
CA ASN A 15 5.96 -1.29 10.59
C ASN A 15 7.23 -0.95 9.80
N GLY A 16 7.11 -0.05 8.84
CA GLY A 16 8.18 0.32 7.93
C GLY A 16 7.65 0.56 6.52
N TRP A 17 8.55 0.50 5.56
CA TRP A 17 8.20 0.63 4.15
C TRP A 17 8.76 -0.53 3.35
N TYR A 18 8.00 -0.92 2.34
CA TYR A 18 8.29 -2.01 1.42
C TYR A 18 8.33 -1.45 0.00
N GLU A 19 9.13 -2.07 -0.85
CA GLU A 19 9.06 -1.83 -2.29
C GLU A 19 7.98 -2.70 -2.89
N ILE A 20 7.14 -2.06 -3.71
CA ILE A 20 6.16 -2.75 -4.55
C ILE A 20 6.49 -2.41 -6.00
N PHE A 21 6.83 -3.45 -6.76
CA PHE A 21 7.26 -3.36 -8.14
C PHE A 21 6.54 -4.41 -8.98
N GLY A 22 5.97 -4.00 -10.11
CA GLY A 22 5.26 -4.92 -11.00
C GLY A 22 3.88 -5.29 -10.46
N ASN A 23 3.45 -6.52 -10.75
CA ASN A 23 2.14 -7.02 -10.33
C ASN A 23 2.21 -7.53 -8.88
N ILE A 24 1.34 -6.98 -8.02
CA ILE A 24 1.34 -7.23 -6.57
C ILE A 24 -0.03 -7.76 -6.17
N SER A 25 -0.08 -8.96 -5.62
CA SER A 25 -1.33 -9.53 -5.11
C SER A 25 -1.90 -8.68 -3.97
N ASN A 26 -3.23 -8.59 -3.90
CA ASN A 26 -3.96 -7.84 -2.87
C ASN A 26 -3.61 -6.34 -2.78
N ALA A 27 -2.95 -5.77 -3.80
CA ALA A 27 -2.78 -4.33 -3.95
C ALA A 27 -4.05 -3.69 -4.56
N PRO A 28 -4.25 -2.38 -4.41
CA PRO A 28 -5.40 -1.67 -5.01
C PRO A 28 -5.25 -1.40 -6.52
N PHE A 29 -4.15 -1.82 -7.12
CA PHE A 29 -3.78 -1.55 -8.50
C PHE A 29 -3.08 -2.77 -9.11
N SER A 30 -3.08 -2.85 -10.43
CA SER A 30 -2.48 -3.96 -11.19
C SER A 30 -0.95 -3.85 -11.34
N GLN A 31 -0.38 -2.64 -11.26
CA GLN A 31 1.06 -2.43 -11.37
C GLN A 31 1.46 -1.11 -10.70
N SER A 32 2.53 -1.07 -9.92
CA SER A 32 3.09 0.19 -9.41
C SER A 32 4.61 0.11 -9.31
N TRP A 33 5.24 1.29 -9.24
CA TRP A 33 6.62 1.51 -8.89
C TRP A 33 6.63 2.50 -7.73
N GLY A 34 6.39 2.00 -6.53
CA GLY A 34 6.16 2.88 -5.38
C GLY A 34 6.42 2.22 -4.03
N PRO A 35 6.37 3.01 -2.95
CA PRO A 35 6.42 2.46 -1.60
C PRO A 35 5.06 1.94 -1.15
N LEU A 36 5.08 0.88 -0.34
CA LEU A 36 4.00 0.48 0.54
C LEU A 36 4.43 0.76 1.98
N PHE A 37 3.74 1.67 2.67
CA PHE A 37 4.01 1.95 4.08
C PHE A 37 3.07 1.17 4.98
N VAL A 38 3.60 0.70 6.09
CA VAL A 38 2.84 0.04 7.15
C VAL A 38 3.14 0.77 8.45
N VAL A 39 2.10 1.25 9.11
CA VAL A 39 2.20 1.97 10.38
C VAL A 39 1.12 1.51 11.35
N GLY A 40 1.31 1.78 12.63
CA GLY A 40 0.35 1.43 13.68
C GLY A 40 0.89 0.45 14.72
N LYS A 41 0.00 -0.07 15.57
CA LYS A 41 0.36 -0.99 16.67
C LYS A 41 -0.53 -2.22 16.63
N SER A 42 -1.56 -2.27 17.47
CA SER A 42 -2.56 -3.35 17.47
C SER A 42 -3.43 -3.32 16.21
N TYR A 43 -3.71 -2.12 15.71
CA TYR A 43 -4.28 -1.89 14.39
C TYR A 43 -3.19 -1.35 13.48
N LYS A 44 -2.97 -2.04 12.38
CA LYS A 44 -1.99 -1.64 11.36
C LYS A 44 -2.73 -1.08 10.18
N VAL A 45 -2.17 -0.01 9.62
CA VAL A 45 -2.69 0.67 8.43
C VAL A 45 -1.62 0.56 7.37
N GLN A 46 -2.06 0.28 6.15
CA GLN A 46 -1.24 0.28 4.96
C GLN A 46 -1.57 1.47 4.09
N PHE A 47 -0.53 2.12 3.58
CA PHE A 47 -0.63 3.15 2.56
C PHE A 47 0.10 2.66 1.31
N ALA A 48 -0.64 2.44 0.24
CA ALA A 48 -0.10 2.02 -1.05
C ALA A 48 -0.05 3.21 -2.00
N PHE A 49 1.13 3.44 -2.56
CA PHE A 49 1.39 4.54 -3.47
C PHE A 49 1.44 3.97 -4.89
N TYR A 50 0.45 4.33 -5.69
CA TYR A 50 0.49 4.12 -7.11
C TYR A 50 1.22 5.30 -7.75
N SER A 51 2.38 5.05 -8.33
CA SER A 51 3.17 6.08 -9.00
C SER A 51 3.70 5.54 -10.31
N VAL A 52 3.18 6.06 -11.42
CA VAL A 52 3.65 5.81 -12.78
C VAL A 52 3.81 7.15 -13.50
N SER A 53 4.27 7.14 -14.75
CA SER A 53 4.69 8.34 -15.50
C SER A 53 3.67 9.49 -15.55
N ASP A 54 2.38 9.19 -15.56
CA ASP A 54 1.30 10.16 -15.79
C ASP A 54 0.27 10.23 -14.66
N ARG A 55 0.44 9.42 -13.59
CA ARG A 55 -0.58 9.29 -12.56
C ARG A 55 0.03 8.93 -11.21
N PHE A 56 -0.45 9.65 -10.19
CA PHE A 56 -0.17 9.39 -8.79
C PHE A 56 -1.50 9.16 -8.05
N GLU A 57 -1.62 8.06 -7.32
CA GLU A 57 -2.80 7.76 -6.49
C GLU A 57 -2.36 7.20 -5.15
N LEU A 58 -3.07 7.60 -4.10
CA LEU A 58 -2.84 7.10 -2.75
C LEU A 58 -4.01 6.23 -2.32
N TYR A 59 -3.70 5.06 -1.79
CA TYR A 59 -4.68 4.13 -1.25
C TYR A 59 -4.36 3.81 0.19
N VAL A 60 -5.40 3.65 1.01
CA VAL A 60 -5.28 3.29 2.43
C VAL A 60 -6.16 2.08 2.74
N ARG A 61 -5.67 1.17 3.59
CA ARG A 61 -6.51 0.14 4.22
C ARG A 61 -6.03 -0.21 5.61
N GLN A 62 -6.90 -0.80 6.40
CA GLN A 62 -6.53 -1.45 7.65
C GLN A 62 -6.11 -2.90 7.38
N LEU A 63 -4.96 -3.31 7.91
CA LEU A 63 -4.43 -4.67 7.80
C LEU A 63 -5.17 -5.63 8.74
N ASN A 64 -5.28 -6.91 8.37
CA ASN A 64 -5.86 -8.01 9.18
C ASN A 64 -7.35 -7.90 9.51
N HIS A 65 -8.10 -7.15 8.70
CA HIS A 65 -9.56 -7.20 8.72
C HIS A 65 -10.05 -7.60 7.33
N THR A 66 -10.65 -8.78 7.24
CA THR A 66 -11.20 -9.38 6.03
C THR A 66 -12.24 -8.51 5.32
N ASN A 67 -12.84 -7.54 6.03
CA ASN A 67 -13.88 -6.65 5.51
C ASN A 67 -13.37 -5.24 5.14
N PHE A 68 -12.10 -4.92 5.35
CA PHE A 68 -11.55 -3.60 5.02
C PHE A 68 -10.71 -3.68 3.75
N GLY A 69 -11.39 -3.47 2.61
CA GLY A 69 -10.75 -3.26 1.32
C GLY A 69 -9.95 -1.95 1.27
N TRP A 70 -9.32 -1.70 0.13
CA TRP A 70 -8.61 -0.45 -0.10
C TRP A 70 -9.57 0.71 -0.37
N ALA A 71 -9.34 1.83 0.31
CA ALA A 71 -9.96 3.10 0.01
C ALA A 71 -8.97 3.99 -0.76
N LYS A 72 -9.42 4.60 -1.85
CA LYS A 72 -8.65 5.61 -2.58
C LYS A 72 -8.80 6.97 -1.88
N ILE A 73 -7.69 7.65 -1.67
CA ILE A 73 -7.67 9.04 -1.18
C ILE A 73 -7.69 9.97 -2.40
N ASP A 74 -8.63 10.90 -2.41
CA ASP A 74 -8.67 11.97 -3.41
C ASP A 74 -7.73 13.10 -3.01
N LEU A 75 -6.71 13.34 -3.83
CA LEU A 75 -5.68 14.36 -3.60
C LEU A 75 -5.99 15.68 -4.34
N THR A 76 -7.13 15.78 -5.03
CA THR A 76 -7.51 16.99 -5.77
C THR A 76 -8.17 18.06 -4.89
N GLN A 77 -8.46 17.75 -3.61
CA GLN A 77 -9.13 18.63 -2.66
C GLN A 77 -8.22 19.26 -1.58
N VAL A 78 -6.95 19.51 -1.88
CA VAL A 78 -6.00 20.12 -0.93
C VAL A 78 -6.05 21.64 -0.99
#